data_AF-A0A7S2KN57-F1
#
_entry.id   AF-A0A7S2KN57-F1
#
_cell.length_a   1.000
_cell.length_b   1.000
_cell.length_c   1.000
_cell.angle_alpha   90.00
_cell.angle_beta   90.00
_cell.angle_gamma   90.00
#
_symmetry.space_group_name_H-M   'P 1'
#
loop_
_entity.id
_entity.type
_entity.pdbx_description
1 polymer ?
#
loop_
_entity_poly.entity_id
_entity_poly.type
_entity_poly.pdbx_seq_one_letter_code
_entity_poly.pdbx_strand_id
1 'polypeptide(L)'
;ELQECSATSKKLAIQKKDKTQPDPDPKEMKAAQAAEKKAKKKLEKLLKKQEADRKELDDLMKRRFFVVPSFEIYGGVAGFFDFGPPGSALKDQFLEFWKRHFVIYEDMLEITSACVTPHKVLETSGHVAKFADYMVK
;
A
#
# COMPACT_ATOMS: atom_id res chain seq x y z
N GLU A 1 24.20 10.19 3.98
CA GLU A 1 23.39 11.09 4.83
C GLU A 1 22.08 10.46 5.38
N LEU A 2 21.18 9.87 4.59
CA LEU A 2 19.94 9.26 5.15
C LEU A 2 20.12 7.93 5.92
N GLN A 3 21.18 7.16 5.66
CA GLN A 3 21.51 5.96 6.45
C GLN A 3 22.14 6.29 7.83
N GLU A 4 22.82 7.44 7.96
CA GLU A 4 23.43 7.86 9.22
C GLU A 4 22.39 8.31 10.26
N CYS A 5 21.23 8.80 9.81
CA CYS A 5 20.13 9.21 10.70
C CYS A 5 19.48 8.02 11.44
N SER A 6 19.34 6.86 10.77
CA SER A 6 18.77 5.63 11.35
C SER A 6 19.70 4.96 12.36
N ALA A 7 21.00 4.90 12.04
CA ALA A 7 22.02 4.31 12.91
C ALA A 7 22.27 5.16 14.17
N THR A 8 22.20 6.50 14.04
CA THR A 8 22.36 7.43 15.17
C THR A 8 21.21 7.30 16.16
N SER A 9 19.97 7.14 15.67
CA SER A 9 18.80 6.94 16.53
C SER A 9 18.83 5.62 17.30
N LYS A 10 19.36 4.55 16.69
CA LYS A 10 19.58 3.25 17.37
C LYS A 10 20.73 3.31 18.39
N LYS A 11 21.84 4.00 18.08
CA LYS A 11 22.95 4.18 19.04
C LYS A 11 22.56 5.06 20.23
N LEU A 12 21.74 6.10 20.03
CA LEU A 12 21.23 6.97 21.09
C LEU A 12 20.26 6.23 22.04
N ALA A 13 19.54 5.22 21.53
CA ALA A 13 18.65 4.38 22.33
C ALA A 13 19.41 3.33 23.16
N ILE A 14 20.58 2.87 22.69
CA ILE A 14 21.36 1.84 23.38
C ILE A 14 22.22 2.43 24.51
N GLN A 15 22.72 3.67 24.38
CA GLN A 15 23.56 4.30 25.42
C GLN A 15 22.82 4.84 26.65
N LYS A 16 21.48 4.82 26.68
CA LYS A 16 20.68 5.26 27.85
C LYS A 16 20.39 4.14 28.87
N LYS A 17 20.99 2.96 28.70
CA LYS A 17 20.87 1.84 29.65
C LYS A 17 22.14 1.70 30.49
N ASP A 18 22.40 2.66 31.37
CA ASP A 18 22.96 2.33 32.68
C ASP A 18 22.82 3.52 33.64
N LYS A 19 22.55 3.21 34.91
CA LYS A 19 22.25 4.11 36.06
C LYS A 19 20.78 4.53 36.23
N THR A 20 20.05 3.63 36.90
CA THR A 20 19.03 3.90 37.94
C THR A 20 17.98 4.97 37.62
N GLN A 21 16.97 4.60 36.83
CA GLN A 21 15.64 5.19 36.97
C GLN A 21 14.82 4.31 37.92
N PRO A 22 14.09 4.85 38.91
CA PRO A 22 13.16 4.05 39.71
C PRO A 22 12.18 3.38 38.75
N ASP A 23 11.84 2.11 39.01
CA ASP A 23 10.82 1.39 38.24
C ASP A 23 9.63 2.33 38.00
N PRO A 24 9.18 2.52 36.74
CA PRO A 24 8.10 3.44 36.45
C PRO A 24 6.90 3.02 37.29
N ASP A 25 6.43 3.93 38.17
CA ASP A 25 5.39 3.69 39.15
C ASP A 25 4.21 2.97 38.45
N PRO A 26 3.66 1.84 38.96
CA PRO A 26 2.60 1.08 38.30
C PRO A 26 1.39 1.92 37.87
N LYS A 27 1.22 3.11 38.45
CA LYS A 27 0.23 4.12 38.06
C LYS A 27 0.56 4.81 36.73
N GLU A 28 1.82 5.11 36.43
CA GLU A 28 2.26 5.75 35.18
C GLU A 28 2.20 4.79 33.99
N MET A 29 2.61 3.52 34.16
CA MET A 29 2.45 2.50 33.12
C MET A 29 0.97 2.21 32.80
N LYS A 30 0.10 2.17 33.83
CA LYS A 30 -1.35 2.01 33.62
C LYS A 30 -1.99 3.24 32.97
N ALA A 31 -1.52 4.44 33.29
CA ALA A 31 -1.97 5.67 32.65
C ALA A 31 -1.56 5.73 31.17
N ALA A 32 -0.32 5.36 30.84
CA ALA A 32 0.15 5.26 29.45
C ALA A 32 -0.62 4.19 28.66
N GLN A 33 -0.86 3.01 29.24
CA GLN A 33 -1.66 1.95 28.62
C GLN A 33 -3.14 2.34 28.48
N ALA A 34 -3.70 3.10 29.41
CA ALA A 34 -5.06 3.62 29.32
C ALA A 34 -5.19 4.71 28.25
N ALA A 35 -4.17 5.57 28.09
CA ALA A 35 -4.09 6.56 27.02
C ALA A 35 -3.96 5.89 25.65
N GLU A 36 -3.12 4.86 25.52
CA GLU A 36 -2.99 4.06 24.31
C GLU A 36 -4.28 3.31 23.97
N LYS A 37 -4.96 2.70 24.96
CA LYS A 37 -6.28 2.08 24.78
C LYS A 37 -7.34 3.10 24.35
N LYS A 38 -7.32 4.31 24.90
CA LYS A 38 -8.23 5.39 24.53
C LYS A 38 -7.96 5.89 23.11
N ALA A 39 -6.70 5.97 22.70
CA ALA A 39 -6.29 6.31 21.34
C ALA A 39 -6.71 5.23 20.33
N LYS A 40 -6.47 3.95 20.63
CA LYS A 40 -6.93 2.81 19.83
C LYS A 40 -8.45 2.79 19.67
N LYS A 41 -9.19 2.98 20.76
CA LYS A 41 -10.66 3.05 20.74
C LYS A 41 -11.19 4.26 19.96
N LYS A 42 -10.49 5.39 20.00
CA LYS A 42 -10.81 6.58 19.18
C LYS A 42 -10.56 6.32 17.70
N LEU A 43 -9.45 5.66 17.36
CA LEU A 43 -9.10 5.24 16.00
C LEU A 43 -10.15 4.26 15.45
N GLU A 44 -10.52 3.23 16.20
CA GLU A 44 -11.59 2.28 15.82
C GLU A 44 -12.93 2.97 15.58
N LYS A 45 -13.26 3.99 16.40
CA LYS A 45 -14.49 4.77 16.24
C LYS A 45 -14.46 5.65 14.99
N LEU A 46 -13.30 6.15 14.60
CA LEU A 46 -13.12 6.93 13.37
C LEU A 46 -13.18 6.02 12.13
N LEU A 47 -12.57 4.84 12.20
CA LEU A 47 -12.63 3.82 11.16
C LEU A 47 -14.07 3.35 10.92
N LYS A 48 -14.85 3.10 11.98
CA LYS A 48 -16.28 2.75 11.88
C LYS A 48 -17.16 3.86 11.32
N LYS A 49 -16.69 5.11 11.31
CA LYS A 49 -17.43 6.25 10.75
C LYS A 49 -17.14 6.45 9.25
N GLN A 50 -16.12 5.79 8.72
CA GLN A 50 -15.62 5.94 7.35
C GLN A 50 -16.10 4.83 6.41
N GLU A 51 -17.37 4.42 6.49
CA GLU A 51 -17.96 3.70 5.35
C GLU A 51 -18.20 4.73 4.24
N ALA A 52 -17.26 4.82 3.30
CA ALA A 52 -17.37 5.70 2.14
C ALA A 52 -18.43 5.13 1.18
N ASP A 53 -19.38 5.96 0.76
CA ASP A 53 -20.29 5.58 -0.31
C ASP A 53 -19.49 5.40 -1.60
N ARG A 54 -19.54 4.19 -2.17
CA ARG A 54 -18.84 3.84 -3.40
C ARG A 54 -19.22 4.79 -4.54
N LYS A 55 -20.49 5.19 -4.63
CA LYS A 55 -20.96 6.06 -5.70
C LYS A 55 -20.33 7.45 -5.60
N GLU A 56 -20.30 8.01 -4.38
CA GLU A 56 -19.66 9.30 -4.12
C GLU A 56 -18.17 9.27 -4.45
N LEU A 57 -17.50 8.16 -4.10
CA LEU A 57 -16.09 7.96 -4.44
C LEU A 57 -15.87 7.88 -5.95
N ASP A 58 -16.66 7.09 -6.66
CA ASP A 58 -16.56 6.93 -8.12
C ASP A 58 -16.80 8.27 -8.85
N ASP A 59 -17.79 9.04 -8.41
CA ASP A 59 -18.09 10.38 -8.95
C ASP A 59 -16.95 11.36 -8.68
N LEU A 60 -16.34 11.31 -7.49
CA LEU A 60 -15.17 12.12 -7.15
C LEU A 60 -13.95 11.76 -8.01
N MET A 61 -13.66 10.46 -8.17
CA MET A 61 -12.53 9.97 -8.96
C MET A 61 -12.65 10.41 -10.43
N LYS A 62 -13.84 10.33 -11.01
CA LYS A 62 -14.11 10.81 -12.37
C LYS A 62 -14.00 12.33 -12.47
N ARG A 63 -14.66 13.08 -11.57
CA ARG A 63 -14.66 14.55 -11.59
C ARG A 63 -13.27 15.16 -11.40
N ARG A 64 -12.40 14.49 -10.65
CA ARG A 64 -11.01 14.91 -10.43
C ARG A 64 -10.03 14.27 -11.41
N PHE A 65 -10.53 13.49 -12.37
CA PHE A 65 -9.74 12.82 -13.39
C PHE A 65 -8.60 11.98 -12.78
N PHE A 66 -8.90 11.22 -11.73
CA PHE A 66 -7.99 10.22 -11.18
C PHE A 66 -8.00 8.95 -12.03
N VAL A 67 -9.19 8.41 -12.26
CA VAL A 67 -9.43 7.20 -13.06
C VAL A 67 -10.72 7.39 -13.85
N VAL A 68 -10.69 7.10 -15.14
CA VAL A 68 -11.87 7.10 -16.02
C VAL A 68 -11.92 5.81 -16.85
N PRO A 69 -13.11 5.38 -17.30
CA PRO A 69 -13.21 4.26 -18.24
C PRO A 69 -12.47 4.57 -19.55
N SER A 70 -11.68 3.63 -20.05
CA SER A 70 -10.99 3.84 -21.33
C SER A 70 -12.00 3.90 -22.48
N PHE A 71 -11.71 4.75 -23.47
CA PHE A 71 -12.53 4.92 -24.68
C PHE A 71 -13.98 5.38 -24.40
N GLU A 72 -14.20 6.14 -23.33
CA GLU A 72 -15.55 6.60 -22.93
C GLU A 72 -16.32 7.29 -24.07
N ILE A 73 -15.65 8.10 -24.89
CA ILE A 73 -16.27 8.79 -26.05
C ILE A 73 -16.75 7.85 -27.16
N TYR A 74 -16.29 6.59 -27.17
CA TYR A 74 -16.67 5.55 -28.13
C TYR A 74 -17.61 4.49 -27.50
N GLY A 75 -18.18 4.77 -26.33
CA GLY A 75 -19.07 3.85 -25.60
C GLY A 75 -18.38 3.04 -24.51
N GLY A 76 -17.06 3.19 -24.34
CA GLY A 76 -16.27 2.55 -23.29
C GLY A 76 -16.09 1.04 -23.49
N VAL A 77 -14.99 0.50 -22.97
CA VAL A 77 -14.77 -0.95 -22.94
C VAL A 77 -14.67 -1.39 -21.48
N ALA A 78 -15.57 -2.29 -21.07
CA ALA A 78 -15.57 -2.82 -19.72
C ALA A 78 -14.23 -3.50 -19.40
N GLY A 79 -13.67 -3.19 -18.23
CA GLY A 79 -12.40 -3.74 -17.75
C GLY A 79 -11.16 -2.90 -18.09
N PHE A 80 -11.27 -1.85 -18.91
CA PHE A 80 -10.17 -0.94 -19.21
C PHE A 80 -10.38 0.44 -18.59
N PHE A 81 -9.31 1.01 -18.03
CA PHE A 81 -9.34 2.30 -17.35
C PHE A 81 -8.09 3.12 -17.66
N ASP A 82 -8.28 4.42 -17.83
CA ASP A 82 -7.23 5.40 -18.04
C ASP A 82 -7.00 6.19 -16.74
N PHE A 83 -5.73 6.34 -16.37
CA PHE A 83 -5.32 7.14 -15.22
C PHE A 83 -5.04 8.56 -15.68
N GLY A 84 -5.71 9.55 -15.09
CA GLY A 84 -5.41 10.96 -15.37
C GLY A 84 -4.16 11.43 -14.61
N PRO A 85 -3.79 12.73 -14.73
CA PRO A 85 -2.53 13.26 -14.18
C PRO A 85 -2.31 12.96 -12.68
N PRO A 86 -3.29 13.21 -11.77
CA PRO A 86 -3.08 12.90 -10.37
C PRO A 86 -3.09 11.38 -10.09
N GLY A 87 -3.84 10.59 -10.86
CA GLY A 87 -3.88 9.13 -10.74
C GLY A 87 -2.56 8.47 -11.18
N SER A 88 -1.98 8.94 -12.28
CA SER A 88 -0.68 8.47 -12.76
C SER A 88 0.43 8.80 -11.76
N ALA A 89 0.48 10.05 -11.27
CA ALA A 89 1.46 10.44 -10.27
C ALA A 89 1.35 9.60 -8.99
N LEU A 90 0.12 9.35 -8.52
CA LEU A 90 -0.12 8.51 -7.35
C LEU A 90 0.35 7.06 -7.57
N LYS A 91 0.03 6.49 -8.74
CA LYS A 91 0.46 5.14 -9.12
C LYS A 91 1.99 5.04 -9.13
N ASP A 92 2.67 6.01 -9.72
CA ASP A 92 4.14 6.02 -9.81
C ASP A 92 4.77 6.14 -8.42
N GLN A 93 4.23 7.01 -7.55
CA GLN A 93 4.68 7.15 -6.17
C GLN A 93 4.46 5.88 -5.35
N PHE A 94 3.34 5.19 -5.58
CA PHE A 94 3.05 3.93 -4.92
C PHE A 94 4.03 2.83 -5.35
N LEU A 95 4.31 2.72 -6.64
CA LEU A 95 5.27 1.76 -7.17
C LEU A 95 6.69 2.04 -6.64
N GLU A 96 7.11 3.30 -6.60
CA GLU A 96 8.41 3.70 -6.03
C GLU A 96 8.51 3.33 -4.54
N PHE A 97 7.46 3.61 -3.77
CA PHE A 97 7.40 3.22 -2.36
C PHE A 97 7.52 1.70 -2.20
N TRP A 98 6.81 0.93 -3.01
CA TRP A 98 6.85 -0.53 -2.98
C TRP A 98 8.24 -1.07 -3.34
N LYS A 99 8.86 -0.56 -4.41
CA LYS A 99 10.22 -0.94 -4.82
C LYS A 99 11.23 -0.63 -3.74
N ARG A 100 11.17 0.57 -3.16
CA ARG A 100 12.03 0.92 -2.04
C ARG A 100 11.83 -0.04 -0.87
N HIS A 101 10.58 -0.38 -0.56
CA HIS A 101 10.26 -1.24 0.58
C HIS A 101 10.79 -2.68 0.42
N PHE A 102 10.56 -3.30 -0.73
CA PHE A 102 10.88 -4.72 -0.94
C PHE A 102 12.18 -4.92 -1.71
N VAL A 103 12.35 -4.24 -2.85
CA VAL A 103 13.51 -4.46 -3.70
C VAL A 103 14.79 -3.91 -3.06
N ILE A 104 14.75 -2.67 -2.58
CA ILE A 104 15.97 -2.01 -2.05
C ILE A 104 16.31 -2.48 -0.63
N TYR A 105 15.34 -2.53 0.29
CA TYR A 105 15.64 -2.92 1.67
C TYR A 105 15.96 -4.42 1.83
N GLU A 106 15.36 -5.29 1.01
CA GLU A 106 15.62 -6.75 1.06
C GLU A 106 16.66 -7.21 0.02
N ASP A 107 17.28 -6.27 -0.71
CA ASP A 107 18.34 -6.50 -1.71
C ASP A 107 17.93 -7.52 -2.80
N MET A 108 16.74 -7.34 -3.37
CA MET A 108 16.21 -8.20 -4.44
C MET A 108 16.67 -7.73 -5.82
N LEU A 109 16.75 -8.67 -6.78
CA LEU A 109 17.08 -8.37 -8.18
C LEU A 109 15.83 -7.99 -8.98
N GLU A 110 15.72 -6.72 -9.37
CA GLU A 110 14.67 -6.25 -10.26
C GLU A 110 14.97 -6.60 -11.72
N ILE A 111 14.01 -7.21 -12.42
CA ILE A 111 14.06 -7.48 -13.86
C ILE A 111 12.81 -6.95 -14.55
N THR A 112 12.95 -6.44 -15.78
CA THR A 112 11.82 -6.09 -16.66
C THR A 112 11.81 -7.03 -17.86
N SER A 113 10.66 -7.63 -18.14
CA SER A 113 10.47 -8.57 -19.25
C SER A 113 9.49 -8.03 -20.29
N ALA A 114 9.47 -8.62 -21.48
CA ALA A 114 8.53 -8.29 -22.53
C ALA A 114 7.11 -8.76 -22.17
N CYS A 115 6.09 -7.98 -22.55
CA CYS A 115 4.68 -8.36 -22.36
C CYS A 115 4.23 -9.47 -23.33
N VAL A 116 4.76 -9.47 -24.57
CA VAL A 116 4.43 -10.48 -25.58
C VAL A 116 5.19 -11.75 -25.27
N THR A 117 4.45 -12.80 -24.93
CA THR A 117 5.03 -14.09 -24.51
C THR A 117 4.72 -15.19 -25.54
N PRO A 118 5.72 -15.96 -26.02
CA PRO A 118 5.49 -17.07 -26.95
C PRO A 118 4.58 -18.17 -26.37
N HIS A 119 3.74 -18.77 -27.21
CA HIS A 119 2.77 -19.78 -26.79
C HIS A 119 3.37 -20.92 -25.97
N LYS A 120 4.52 -21.46 -26.42
CA LYS A 120 5.20 -22.59 -25.77
C LYS A 120 5.51 -22.33 -24.29
N VAL A 121 5.81 -21.08 -23.92
CA VAL A 121 6.10 -20.70 -22.53
C VAL A 121 4.83 -20.78 -21.66
N LEU A 122 3.70 -20.32 -22.19
CA LEU A 122 2.40 -20.37 -21.51
C LEU A 122 1.86 -21.80 -21.43
N GLU A 123 2.14 -22.62 -22.43
CA GLU A 123 1.80 -24.05 -22.42
C GLU A 123 2.60 -24.79 -21.33
N THR A 124 3.93 -24.61 -21.30
CA THR A 124 4.79 -25.28 -20.31
C THR A 124 4.53 -24.84 -18.88
N SER A 125 4.10 -23.59 -18.67
CA SER A 125 3.71 -23.10 -17.33
C SER A 125 2.32 -23.57 -16.89
N GLY A 126 1.56 -24.24 -17.78
CA GLY A 126 0.22 -24.76 -17.50
C GLY A 126 -0.90 -23.71 -17.56
N HIS A 127 -0.60 -22.45 -17.90
CA HIS A 127 -1.60 -21.39 -18.02
C HIS A 127 -2.64 -21.71 -19.09
N VAL A 128 -2.21 -22.27 -20.22
CA VAL A 128 -3.11 -22.62 -21.34
C VAL A 128 -4.21 -23.60 -20.92
N ALA A 129 -3.91 -24.53 -20.00
CA ALA A 129 -4.87 -25.55 -19.57
C ALA A 129 -5.72 -25.13 -18.36
N LYS A 130 -5.23 -24.21 -17.52
CA LYS A 130 -5.81 -23.94 -16.20
C LYS A 130 -6.34 -22.52 -15.99
N PHE A 131 -5.91 -21.55 -16.80
CA PHE A 131 -6.33 -20.16 -16.64
C PHE A 131 -7.66 -19.91 -17.36
N ALA A 132 -8.73 -20.54 -16.86
CA ALA A 132 -10.09 -20.40 -17.39
C ALA A 132 -11.12 -20.49 -16.25
N ASP A 133 -12.01 -19.51 -16.18
CA ASP A 133 -13.15 -19.52 -15.27
C ASP A 133 -14.39 -20.14 -15.95
N TYR A 134 -15.21 -20.85 -15.18
CA TYR A 134 -16.47 -21.40 -15.70
C TYR A 134 -17.45 -20.28 -16.02
N MET A 135 -17.86 -20.19 -17.29
CA MET A 135 -18.86 -19.22 -17.75
C MET A 135 -20.18 -19.93 -18.06
N VAL A 136 -21.25 -19.45 -17.45
CA VAL A 136 -22.64 -19.86 -17.74
C VAL A 136 -23.37 -18.71 -18.42
N LYS A 137 -24.25 -19.00 -19.37
CA LYS A 137 -25.01 -18.01 -20.14
C LYS A 137 -26.48 -18.00 -19.71
#